data_AF-A0A946MUF2-F1
#
_entry.id   AF-A0A946MUF2-F1
#
_cell.length_a   1.000
_cell.length_b   1.000
_cell.length_c   1.000
_cell.angle_alpha   90.00
_cell.angle_beta   90.00
_cell.angle_gamma   90.00
#
_symmetry.space_group_name_H-M   'P 1'
#
loop_
_entity.id
_entity.type
_entity.pdbx_description
1 polymer ?
#
loop_
_entity_poly.entity_id
_entity_poly.type
_entity_poly.pdbx_seq_one_letter_code
_entity_poly.pdbx_strand_id
1 'polypeptide(L)'
;MPSSTPVNSSKPVGWAVNCTYGFGAVAYGIKDNGFAYLLLLFYGTVVGLEPALAGTALLVALIFDAFSDPVVGYWSDNTRSRWGRRHPFMYAAAVPVALCYSLLWQPPEWSDGALFAYLVIMAILIRTLITFYETPSSALMPELTADYDERTSIQAWRSFFGWAGGAGMAVFTYGFLLVPTEAYPVGILNRDGYQTYGQISAVVMLVAILVSALGTHHRI
;
A
#
# COMPACT_ATOMS: atom_id res chain seq x y z
N MET A 1 1.11 -7.18 -53.18
CA MET A 1 1.00 -7.69 -51.80
C MET A 1 1.55 -6.60 -50.88
N PRO A 2 0.79 -6.09 -49.90
CA PRO A 2 1.29 -5.04 -49.03
C PRO A 2 2.34 -5.63 -48.09
N SER A 3 3.53 -5.04 -48.11
CA SER A 3 4.64 -5.30 -47.21
C SER A 3 4.22 -4.98 -45.77
N SER A 4 4.04 -6.01 -44.95
CA SER A 4 3.96 -5.87 -43.50
C SER A 4 5.35 -5.47 -42.99
N THR A 5 5.56 -4.16 -42.80
CA THR A 5 6.66 -3.67 -41.97
C THR A 5 6.53 -4.30 -40.58
N PRO A 6 7.57 -4.95 -40.05
CA PRO A 6 7.52 -5.48 -38.70
C PRO A 6 7.29 -4.32 -37.73
N VAL A 7 6.26 -4.47 -36.90
CA VAL A 7 5.96 -3.58 -35.78
C VAL A 7 7.23 -3.45 -34.96
N ASN A 8 7.65 -2.19 -34.75
CA ASN A 8 8.84 -1.82 -34.01
C ASN A 8 8.87 -2.58 -32.67
N SER A 9 9.77 -3.56 -32.54
CA SER A 9 9.95 -4.30 -31.30
C SER A 9 10.57 -3.36 -30.28
N SER A 10 9.73 -2.67 -29.50
CA SER A 10 10.18 -1.99 -28.29
C SER A 10 10.96 -3.01 -27.48
N LYS A 11 12.21 -2.67 -27.13
CA LYS A 11 13.07 -3.56 -26.33
C LYS A 11 12.28 -4.11 -25.15
N PRO A 12 12.30 -5.43 -24.91
CA PRO A 12 11.48 -6.01 -23.88
C PRO A 12 11.78 -5.37 -22.53
N VAL A 13 10.76 -5.16 -21.73
CA VAL A 13 10.94 -4.59 -20.39
C VAL A 13 11.80 -5.57 -19.60
N GLY A 14 13.04 -5.17 -19.30
CA GLY A 14 13.99 -6.03 -18.61
C GLY A 14 13.41 -6.53 -17.29
N TRP A 15 13.63 -7.81 -16.97
CA TRP A 15 13.12 -8.48 -15.78
C TRP A 15 13.32 -7.67 -14.49
N ALA A 16 14.43 -6.95 -14.38
CA ALA A 16 14.73 -6.07 -13.25
C ALA A 16 13.68 -4.97 -13.05
N VAL A 17 13.17 -4.37 -14.14
CA VAL A 17 12.12 -3.33 -14.07
C VAL A 17 10.80 -3.93 -13.62
N ASN A 18 10.43 -5.10 -14.13
CA ASN A 18 9.23 -5.83 -13.70
C ASN A 18 9.29 -6.15 -12.21
N CYS A 19 10.45 -6.57 -11.71
CA CYS A 19 10.67 -6.82 -10.29
C CYS A 19 10.61 -5.54 -9.46
N THR A 20 11.30 -4.46 -9.84
CA THR A 20 11.29 -3.22 -9.04
C THR A 20 9.92 -2.55 -9.02
N TYR A 21 9.22 -2.55 -10.15
CA TYR A 21 7.90 -1.97 -10.26
C TYR A 21 6.85 -2.83 -9.56
N GLY A 22 6.94 -4.16 -9.70
CA GLY A 22 6.11 -5.12 -8.99
C GLY A 22 6.32 -5.06 -7.48
N PHE A 23 7.56 -4.96 -7.00
CA PHE A 23 7.89 -4.83 -5.58
C PHE A 23 7.19 -3.63 -4.94
N GLY A 24 6.93 -2.57 -5.70
CA GLY A 24 6.13 -1.45 -5.27
C GLY A 24 4.71 -1.81 -4.80
N ALA A 25 4.10 -2.86 -5.35
CA ALA A 25 2.78 -3.32 -4.97
C ALA A 25 2.75 -4.00 -3.58
N VAL A 26 3.91 -4.36 -3.02
CA VAL A 26 4.03 -4.88 -1.64
C VAL A 26 3.40 -3.89 -0.65
N ALA A 27 3.61 -2.58 -0.85
CA ALA A 27 3.07 -1.57 0.05
C ALA A 27 1.54 -1.59 0.08
N TYR A 28 0.91 -1.67 -1.10
CA TYR A 28 -0.54 -1.83 -1.21
C TYR A 28 -1.02 -3.14 -0.58
N GLY A 29 -0.31 -4.25 -0.84
CA GLY A 29 -0.62 -5.56 -0.26
C GLY A 29 -0.63 -5.56 1.26
N ILE A 30 0.37 -4.95 1.89
CA ILE A 30 0.47 -4.80 3.36
C ILE A 30 -0.69 -3.94 3.90
N LYS A 31 -0.98 -2.81 3.25
CA LYS A 31 -2.13 -1.96 3.63
C LYS A 31 -3.43 -2.74 3.56
N ASP A 32 -3.67 -3.44 2.45
CA ASP A 32 -4.95 -4.09 2.19
C ASP A 32 -5.21 -5.24 3.17
N ASN A 33 -4.19 -6.06 3.40
CA ASN A 33 -4.22 -7.12 4.39
C ASN A 33 -4.42 -6.58 5.81
N GLY A 34 -3.66 -5.54 6.18
CA GLY A 34 -3.79 -4.90 7.48
C GLY A 34 -5.21 -4.40 7.74
N PHE A 35 -5.83 -3.74 6.77
CA PHE A 35 -7.19 -3.20 6.88
C PHE A 35 -8.28 -4.28 6.79
N ALA A 36 -8.05 -5.35 6.04
CA ALA A 36 -9.04 -6.39 5.82
C ALA A 36 -9.29 -7.26 7.05
N TYR A 37 -8.26 -7.57 7.85
CA TYR A 37 -8.43 -8.45 9.02
C TYR A 37 -7.70 -7.98 10.28
N LEU A 38 -6.43 -7.55 10.21
CA LEU A 38 -5.66 -7.21 11.43
C LEU A 38 -6.22 -5.99 12.15
N LEU A 39 -6.72 -4.98 11.44
CA LEU A 39 -7.13 -3.72 12.05
C LEU A 39 -8.38 -3.87 12.91
N LEU A 40 -9.39 -4.60 12.40
CA LEU A 40 -10.60 -4.91 13.17
C LEU A 40 -10.28 -5.78 14.38
N LEU A 41 -9.38 -6.77 14.21
CA LEU A 41 -8.91 -7.61 15.31
C LEU A 41 -8.21 -6.76 16.38
N PHE A 42 -7.28 -5.91 15.99
CA PHE A 42 -6.52 -5.06 16.90
C PHE A 42 -7.41 -4.05 17.64
N TYR A 43 -8.17 -3.23 16.91
CA TYR A 43 -9.02 -2.22 17.55
C TYR A 43 -10.16 -2.83 18.34
N GLY A 44 -10.75 -3.93 17.86
CA GLY A 44 -11.88 -4.60 18.52
C GLY A 44 -11.50 -5.44 19.73
N THR A 45 -10.41 -6.21 19.65
CA THR A 45 -10.06 -7.20 20.69
C THR A 45 -8.89 -6.79 21.58
N VAL A 46 -7.96 -5.98 21.08
CA VAL A 46 -6.74 -5.60 21.81
C VAL A 46 -6.88 -4.21 22.44
N VAL A 47 -7.35 -3.24 21.65
CA VAL A 47 -7.58 -1.87 22.12
C VAL A 47 -8.91 -1.75 22.87
N GLY A 48 -9.90 -2.59 22.51
CA GLY A 48 -11.20 -2.64 23.17
C GLY A 48 -12.23 -1.64 22.65
N LEU A 49 -12.02 -1.08 21.45
CA LEU A 49 -13.03 -0.26 20.78
C LEU A 49 -14.22 -1.14 20.36
N GLU A 50 -15.44 -0.63 20.49
CA GLU A 50 -16.63 -1.35 20.05
C GLU A 50 -16.49 -1.77 18.55
N PRO A 51 -16.68 -3.06 18.20
CA PRO A 51 -16.50 -3.53 16.83
C PRO A 51 -17.40 -2.81 15.81
N ALA A 52 -18.58 -2.38 16.22
CA ALA A 52 -19.49 -1.58 15.39
C ALA A 52 -18.88 -0.23 15.01
N LEU A 53 -18.18 0.44 15.94
CA LEU A 53 -17.47 1.70 15.68
C LEU A 53 -16.28 1.47 14.76
N ALA A 54 -15.48 0.44 15.00
CA ALA A 54 -14.33 0.12 14.16
C ALA A 54 -14.74 -0.20 12.71
N GLY A 55 -15.79 -1.01 12.52
CA GLY A 55 -16.38 -1.29 11.21
C GLY A 55 -16.95 -0.05 10.53
N THR A 56 -17.65 0.80 11.29
CA THR A 56 -18.18 2.08 10.77
C THR A 56 -17.04 3.01 10.33
N ALA A 57 -15.94 3.08 11.07
CA ALA A 57 -14.79 3.90 10.71
C ALA A 57 -14.19 3.46 9.38
N LEU A 58 -14.06 2.14 9.17
CA LEU A 58 -13.58 1.56 7.91
C LEU A 58 -14.53 1.83 6.75
N LEU A 59 -15.85 1.80 7.00
CA LEU A 59 -16.87 2.13 5.99
C LEU A 59 -16.77 3.60 5.58
N VAL A 60 -16.71 4.52 6.53
CA VAL A 60 -16.56 5.97 6.26
C VAL A 60 -15.30 6.23 5.44
N ALA A 61 -14.18 5.61 5.83
CA ALA A 61 -12.94 5.76 5.10
C ALA A 61 -13.02 5.16 3.68
N LEU A 62 -13.83 4.12 3.45
CA LEU A 62 -14.03 3.52 2.12
C LEU A 62 -14.88 4.43 1.22
N ILE A 63 -15.93 5.05 1.80
CA ILE A 63 -16.75 6.04 1.08
C ILE A 63 -15.88 7.21 0.63
N PHE A 64 -14.99 7.70 1.51
CA PHE A 64 -14.06 8.77 1.15
C PHE A 64 -13.10 8.35 0.03
N ASP A 65 -12.61 7.11 0.07
CA ASP A 65 -11.72 6.52 -0.94
C ASP A 65 -12.30 6.63 -2.36
N ALA A 66 -13.59 6.31 -2.50
CA ALA A 66 -14.32 6.38 -3.77
C ALA A 66 -14.32 7.78 -4.40
N PHE A 67 -14.14 8.85 -3.60
CA PHE A 67 -13.99 10.21 -4.08
C PHE A 67 -12.52 10.61 -4.28
N SER A 68 -11.60 10.17 -3.41
CA SER A 68 -10.18 10.51 -3.54
C SER A 68 -9.56 9.88 -4.79
N ASP A 69 -9.98 8.67 -5.17
CA ASP A 69 -9.41 7.94 -6.30
C ASP A 69 -9.50 8.70 -7.64
N PRO A 70 -10.68 9.19 -8.08
CA PRO A 70 -10.78 10.01 -9.29
C PRO A 70 -10.04 11.34 -9.20
N VAL A 71 -10.05 11.99 -8.03
CA VAL A 71 -9.41 13.30 -7.82
C VAL A 71 -7.90 13.18 -7.98
N VAL A 72 -7.31 12.19 -7.31
CA VAL A 72 -5.87 11.90 -7.40
C VAL A 72 -5.49 11.47 -8.81
N GLY A 73 -6.32 10.66 -9.48
CA GLY A 73 -6.13 10.30 -10.89
C GLY A 73 -6.01 11.53 -11.78
N TYR A 74 -6.98 12.44 -11.70
CA TYR A 74 -6.98 13.69 -12.47
C TYR A 74 -5.74 14.56 -12.18
N TRP A 75 -5.37 14.72 -10.90
CA TRP A 75 -4.18 15.49 -10.52
C TRP A 75 -2.88 14.85 -11.03
N SER A 76 -2.75 13.53 -10.91
CA SER A 76 -1.56 12.79 -11.35
C SER A 76 -1.34 12.89 -12.85
N ASP A 77 -2.42 12.92 -13.63
CA ASP A 77 -2.32 13.08 -15.07
C ASP A 77 -2.00 14.54 -15.45
N ASN A 78 -2.54 15.55 -14.78
CA ASN A 78 -2.33 16.94 -15.21
C ASN A 78 -1.03 17.60 -14.70
N THR A 79 -0.34 16.99 -13.73
CA THR A 79 0.84 17.60 -13.10
C THR A 79 2.06 17.58 -14.04
N ARG A 80 2.68 18.75 -14.25
CA ARG A 80 3.96 18.89 -14.99
C ARG A 80 5.07 19.26 -14.02
N SER A 81 5.98 18.32 -13.75
CA SER A 81 7.14 18.53 -12.88
C SER A 81 8.44 18.16 -13.60
N ARG A 82 9.57 18.67 -13.09
CA ARG A 82 10.93 18.38 -13.56
C ARG A 82 11.33 16.91 -13.35
N TRP A 83 10.62 16.19 -12.48
CA TRP A 83 10.83 14.76 -12.19
C TRP A 83 9.85 13.85 -12.95
N GLY A 84 9.17 14.37 -13.99
CA GLY A 84 8.10 13.68 -14.71
C GLY A 84 6.71 13.97 -14.13
N ARG A 85 5.66 13.43 -14.77
CA ARG A 85 4.26 13.68 -14.37
C ARG A 85 3.87 12.93 -13.09
N ARG A 86 4.40 11.72 -12.88
CA ARG A 86 3.87 10.73 -11.92
C ARG A 86 4.78 10.46 -10.72
N HIS A 87 6.10 10.47 -10.91
CA HIS A 87 7.07 10.25 -9.84
C HIS A 87 7.02 11.25 -8.67
N PRO A 88 6.71 12.55 -8.84
CA PRO A 88 6.58 13.47 -7.70
C PRO A 88 5.58 12.97 -6.65
N PHE A 89 4.44 12.40 -7.09
CA PHE A 89 3.44 11.86 -6.18
C PHE A 89 3.92 10.60 -5.47
N MET A 90 4.60 9.70 -6.19
CA MET A 90 5.15 8.47 -5.61
C MET A 90 6.18 8.77 -4.52
N TYR A 91 7.09 9.73 -4.75
CA TYR A 91 8.07 10.15 -3.74
C TYR A 91 7.42 10.90 -2.58
N ALA A 92 6.47 11.78 -2.86
CA ALA A 92 5.78 12.55 -1.83
C ALA A 92 4.93 11.66 -0.91
N ALA A 93 4.36 10.57 -1.43
CA ALA A 93 3.56 9.62 -0.66
C ALA A 93 4.40 8.67 0.21
N ALA A 94 5.65 8.37 -0.17
CA ALA A 94 6.47 7.34 0.46
C ALA A 94 6.62 7.52 1.99
N VAL A 95 7.04 8.71 2.43
CA VAL A 95 7.28 9.02 3.84
C VAL A 95 5.97 9.17 4.63
N PRO A 96 4.97 9.95 4.16
CA PRO A 96 3.69 10.06 4.86
C PRO A 96 2.96 8.73 5.02
N VAL A 97 2.95 7.86 4.00
CA VAL A 97 2.32 6.53 4.10
C VAL A 97 2.95 5.73 5.23
N ALA A 98 4.28 5.65 5.26
CA ALA A 98 5.00 4.90 6.28
C ALA A 98 4.73 5.44 7.69
N LEU A 99 4.78 6.78 7.86
CA LEU A 99 4.54 7.42 9.15
C LEU A 99 3.11 7.18 9.65
N CYS A 100 2.10 7.46 8.80
CA CYS A 100 0.71 7.27 9.17
C CYS A 100 0.39 5.80 9.46
N TYR A 101 0.95 4.87 8.67
CA TYR A 101 0.76 3.44 8.91
C TYR A 101 1.36 3.03 10.26
N SER A 102 2.57 3.47 10.60
CA SER A 102 3.15 3.20 11.93
C SER A 102 2.30 3.77 13.07
N LEU A 103 1.77 4.99 12.92
CA LEU A 103 0.94 5.65 13.92
C LEU A 103 -0.42 4.95 14.10
N LEU A 104 -0.99 4.37 13.06
CA LEU A 104 -2.25 3.63 13.13
C LEU A 104 -2.16 2.46 14.13
N TRP A 105 -1.02 1.78 14.21
CA TRP A 105 -0.83 0.66 15.14
C TRP A 105 -0.38 1.09 16.54
N GLN A 106 -0.23 2.39 16.77
CA GLN A 106 0.13 2.98 18.06
C GLN A 106 -0.96 3.96 18.53
N PRO A 107 -2.22 3.50 18.70
CA PRO A 107 -3.28 4.38 19.14
C PRO A 107 -3.02 4.88 20.56
N PRO A 108 -3.26 6.17 20.82
CA PRO A 108 -3.21 6.72 22.17
C PRO A 108 -4.33 6.15 23.04
N GLU A 109 -4.12 6.12 24.35
CA GLU A 109 -5.11 5.64 25.33
C GLU A 109 -6.15 6.73 25.61
N TRP A 110 -7.10 6.89 24.68
CA TRP A 110 -8.18 7.87 24.75
C TRP A 110 -9.54 7.18 24.95
N SER A 111 -10.58 7.99 25.19
CA SER A 111 -11.97 7.51 25.22
C SER A 111 -12.41 6.98 23.86
N ASP A 112 -13.41 6.10 23.85
CA ASP A 112 -13.92 5.44 22.64
C ASP A 112 -14.28 6.42 21.51
N GLY A 113 -14.89 7.56 21.85
CA GLY A 113 -15.24 8.59 20.86
C GLY A 113 -14.02 9.25 20.21
N ALA A 114 -12.97 9.52 20.99
CA ALA A 114 -11.73 10.09 20.48
C ALA A 114 -10.91 9.04 19.71
N LEU A 115 -10.91 7.78 20.16
CA LEU A 115 -10.28 6.66 19.48
C LEU A 115 -10.96 6.35 18.14
N PHE A 116 -12.29 6.41 18.08
CA PHE A 116 -13.06 6.30 16.85
C PHE A 116 -12.69 7.41 15.87
N ALA A 117 -12.67 8.67 16.31
CA ALA A 117 -12.27 9.79 15.45
C ALA A 117 -10.83 9.63 14.96
N TYR A 118 -9.91 9.19 15.82
CA TYR A 118 -8.52 8.88 15.45
C TYR A 118 -8.45 7.80 14.37
N LEU A 119 -9.17 6.69 14.55
CA LEU A 119 -9.23 5.59 13.58
C LEU A 119 -9.80 6.06 12.23
N VAL A 120 -10.88 6.85 12.23
CA VAL A 120 -11.46 7.42 11.01
C VAL A 120 -10.44 8.29 10.27
N ILE A 121 -9.80 9.22 10.99
CA ILE A 121 -8.82 10.15 10.39
C ILE A 121 -7.63 9.38 9.83
N MET A 122 -7.05 8.44 10.59
CA MET A 122 -5.91 7.65 10.13
C MET A 122 -6.28 6.72 8.96
N ALA A 123 -7.46 6.11 8.99
CA ALA A 123 -7.94 5.25 7.91
C ALA A 123 -8.13 6.05 6.61
N ILE A 124 -8.70 7.24 6.68
CA ILE A 124 -8.84 8.15 5.52
C ILE A 124 -7.45 8.56 5.02
N LEU A 125 -6.58 9.05 5.91
CA LEU A 125 -5.24 9.51 5.53
C LEU A 125 -4.44 8.42 4.83
N ILE A 126 -4.37 7.21 5.40
CA ILE A 126 -3.61 6.10 4.81
C ILE A 126 -4.18 5.70 3.46
N ARG A 127 -5.50 5.61 3.33
CA ARG A 127 -6.16 5.30 2.04
C ARG A 127 -5.81 6.33 0.98
N THR A 128 -6.03 7.61 1.28
CA THR A 128 -5.72 8.70 0.35
C THR A 128 -4.24 8.73 -0.02
N LEU A 129 -3.33 8.54 0.94
CA LEU A 129 -1.88 8.52 0.69
C LEU A 129 -1.45 7.31 -0.15
N ILE A 130 -2.05 6.14 0.06
CA ILE A 130 -1.85 4.96 -0.79
C ILE A 130 -2.34 5.25 -2.20
N THR A 131 -3.50 5.89 -2.38
CA THR A 131 -4.02 6.29 -3.70
C THR A 131 -3.05 7.23 -4.43
N PHE A 132 -2.45 8.20 -3.71
CA PHE A 132 -1.39 9.06 -4.25
C PHE A 132 -0.16 8.31 -4.75
N TYR A 133 0.05 7.07 -4.32
CA TYR A 133 1.10 6.20 -4.84
C TYR A 133 0.59 5.23 -5.91
N GLU A 134 -0.48 4.49 -5.64
CA GLU A 134 -1.00 3.42 -6.49
C GLU A 134 -1.58 3.94 -7.81
N THR A 135 -2.29 5.07 -7.81
CA THR A 135 -2.89 5.61 -9.03
C THR A 135 -1.81 6.06 -10.02
N PRO A 136 -0.82 6.89 -9.66
CA PRO A 136 0.27 7.22 -10.57
C PRO A 136 1.12 5.99 -10.92
N SER A 137 1.36 5.09 -9.96
CA SER A 137 2.12 3.86 -10.16
C SER A 137 1.46 2.99 -11.23
N SER A 138 0.19 2.63 -11.08
CA SER A 138 -0.56 1.82 -12.05
C SER A 138 -0.69 2.50 -13.42
N ALA A 139 -0.84 3.82 -13.43
CA ALA A 139 -0.92 4.59 -14.66
C ALA A 139 0.40 4.55 -15.48
N LEU A 140 1.57 4.32 -14.85
CA LEU A 140 2.86 4.15 -15.57
C LEU A 140 2.92 2.88 -16.43
N MET A 141 2.10 1.87 -16.16
CA MET A 141 2.18 0.57 -16.84
C MET A 141 2.08 0.67 -18.38
N PRO A 142 1.12 1.42 -18.97
CA PRO A 142 1.01 1.58 -20.41
C PRO A 142 2.13 2.44 -21.04
N GLU A 143 2.85 3.23 -20.23
CA GLU A 143 4.01 4.02 -20.68
C GLU A 143 5.28 3.18 -20.72
N LEU A 144 5.38 2.12 -19.91
CA LEU A 144 6.54 1.22 -19.88
C LEU A 144 6.63 0.31 -21.10
N THR A 145 5.51 -0.12 -21.67
CA THR A 145 5.46 -0.95 -22.88
C THR A 145 4.17 -0.78 -23.67
N ALA A 146 4.28 -0.90 -25.00
CA ALA A 146 3.16 -0.91 -25.93
C ALA A 146 2.61 -2.33 -26.17
N ASP A 147 3.35 -3.37 -25.80
CA ASP A 147 2.99 -4.77 -26.00
C ASP A 147 1.97 -5.24 -24.95
N TYR A 148 0.92 -5.91 -25.41
CA TYR A 148 -0.16 -6.42 -24.55
C TYR A 148 0.30 -7.56 -23.64
N ASP A 149 1.14 -8.46 -24.14
CA ASP A 149 1.65 -9.61 -23.38
C ASP A 149 2.62 -9.12 -22.29
N GLU A 150 3.44 -8.11 -22.59
CA GLU A 150 4.31 -7.50 -21.59
C GLU A 150 3.52 -6.73 -20.53
N ARG A 151 2.47 -5.99 -20.89
CA ARG A 151 1.57 -5.35 -19.92
C ARG A 151 0.95 -6.38 -18.98
N THR A 152 0.50 -7.49 -19.54
CA THR A 152 -0.07 -8.60 -18.75
C THR A 152 0.98 -9.19 -17.81
N SER A 153 2.22 -9.38 -18.28
CA SER A 153 3.33 -9.85 -17.45
C SER A 153 3.65 -8.88 -16.32
N ILE A 154 3.74 -7.58 -16.59
CA ILE A 154 3.97 -6.53 -15.59
C ILE A 154 2.89 -6.54 -14.52
N GLN A 155 1.62 -6.62 -14.92
CA GLN A 155 0.50 -6.72 -14.00
C GLN A 155 0.56 -7.99 -13.15
N ALA A 156 0.94 -9.13 -13.75
CA ALA A 156 1.13 -10.38 -13.00
C ALA A 156 2.23 -10.25 -11.94
N TRP A 157 3.35 -9.60 -12.26
CA TRP A 157 4.41 -9.30 -11.29
C TRP A 157 3.92 -8.41 -10.14
N ARG A 158 3.17 -7.33 -10.44
CA ARG A 158 2.55 -6.50 -9.39
C ARG A 158 1.63 -7.30 -8.49
N SER A 159 0.74 -8.11 -9.06
CA SER A 159 -0.19 -8.94 -8.29
C SER A 159 0.55 -9.96 -7.42
N PHE A 160 1.59 -10.60 -7.96
CA PHE A 160 2.42 -11.54 -7.22
C PHE A 160 3.10 -10.86 -6.02
N PHE A 161 3.79 -9.74 -6.23
CA PHE A 161 4.48 -9.04 -5.15
C PHE A 161 3.51 -8.41 -4.15
N GLY A 162 2.37 -7.89 -4.58
CA GLY A 162 1.34 -7.37 -3.68
C GLY A 162 0.79 -8.47 -2.78
N TRP A 163 0.44 -9.63 -3.35
CA TRP A 163 -0.06 -10.75 -2.58
C TRP A 163 1.01 -11.38 -1.69
N ALA A 164 2.21 -11.61 -2.22
CA ALA A 164 3.34 -12.15 -1.46
C ALA A 164 3.78 -11.22 -0.33
N GLY A 165 3.77 -9.91 -0.55
CA GLY A 165 4.10 -8.91 0.46
C GLY A 165 3.08 -8.88 1.60
N GLY A 166 1.79 -8.81 1.26
CA GLY A 166 0.71 -8.82 2.24
C GLY A 166 0.62 -10.13 3.02
N ALA A 167 0.58 -11.27 2.32
CA ALA A 167 0.51 -12.58 2.95
C ALA A 167 1.79 -12.94 3.71
N GLY A 168 2.96 -12.59 3.17
CA GLY A 168 4.24 -12.79 3.84
C GLY A 168 4.32 -12.00 5.15
N MET A 169 3.84 -10.76 5.15
CA MET A 169 3.75 -9.97 6.38
C MET A 169 2.74 -10.58 7.37
N ALA A 170 1.60 -11.09 6.89
CA ALA A 170 0.63 -11.79 7.74
C ALA A 170 1.24 -13.01 8.44
N VAL A 171 1.91 -13.87 7.66
CA VAL A 171 2.62 -15.06 8.18
C VAL A 171 3.69 -14.65 9.18
N PHE A 172 4.47 -13.61 8.88
CA PHE A 172 5.47 -13.09 9.81
C PHE A 172 4.83 -12.61 11.12
N THR A 173 3.72 -11.90 11.04
CA THR A 173 3.00 -11.34 12.20
C THR A 173 2.44 -12.45 13.08
N TYR A 174 1.67 -13.38 12.52
CA TYR A 174 1.09 -14.49 13.27
C TYR A 174 2.14 -15.51 13.74
N GLY A 175 3.21 -15.71 12.98
CA GLY A 175 4.25 -16.69 13.27
C GLY A 175 5.30 -16.23 14.28
N PHE A 176 5.58 -14.93 14.37
CA PHE A 176 6.68 -14.40 15.20
C PHE A 176 6.27 -13.28 16.18
N LEU A 177 5.29 -12.44 15.83
CA LEU A 177 4.93 -11.28 16.68
C LEU A 177 3.74 -11.57 17.61
N LEU A 178 2.73 -12.29 17.11
CA LEU A 178 1.51 -12.65 17.84
C LEU A 178 1.57 -14.07 18.40
N VAL A 179 2.75 -14.46 18.88
CA VAL A 179 3.01 -15.77 19.51
C VAL A 179 2.73 -15.68 21.01
N PRO A 180 2.24 -16.74 21.66
CA PRO A 180 2.09 -16.78 23.11
C PRO A 180 3.40 -16.46 23.82
N THR A 181 3.34 -15.54 24.78
CA THR A 181 4.44 -15.15 25.66
C THR A 181 4.01 -15.29 27.11
N GLU A 182 4.94 -15.22 28.06
CA GLU A 182 4.61 -15.29 29.50
C GLU A 182 3.63 -14.16 29.92
N ALA A 183 3.72 -12.99 29.28
CA ALA A 183 2.81 -11.86 29.51
C ALA A 183 1.46 -12.02 28.79
N TYR A 184 1.43 -12.69 27.63
CA TYR A 184 0.24 -12.88 26.80
C TYR A 184 0.06 -14.35 26.41
N PRO A 185 -0.69 -15.15 27.19
CA PRO A 185 -0.97 -16.55 26.88
C PRO A 185 -1.69 -16.74 25.54
N VAL A 186 -2.48 -15.73 25.14
CA VAL A 186 -3.10 -15.64 23.81
C VAL A 186 -2.32 -14.59 23.02
N GLY A 187 -1.38 -15.02 22.17
CA GLY A 187 -0.48 -14.13 21.44
C GLY A 187 -1.18 -13.11 20.54
N ILE A 188 -2.38 -13.41 20.06
CA ILE A 188 -3.22 -12.48 19.28
C ILE A 188 -3.61 -11.22 20.07
N LEU A 189 -3.59 -11.28 21.41
CA LEU A 189 -3.88 -10.14 22.29
C LEU A 189 -2.64 -9.30 22.63
N ASN A 190 -1.47 -9.67 22.11
CA ASN A 190 -0.22 -8.98 22.38
C ASN A 190 -0.17 -7.62 21.66
N ARG A 191 -0.41 -6.52 22.39
CA ARG A 191 -0.39 -5.15 21.85
C ARG A 191 0.97 -4.77 21.27
N ASP A 192 2.06 -5.16 21.91
CA ASP A 192 3.43 -4.83 21.48
C ASP A 192 3.78 -5.49 20.14
N GLY A 193 3.21 -6.67 19.88
CA GLY A 193 3.31 -7.36 18.60
C GLY A 193 2.73 -6.54 17.45
N TYR A 194 1.58 -5.89 17.63
CA TYR A 194 0.97 -5.02 16.61
C TYR A 194 1.74 -3.71 16.42
N GLN A 195 2.29 -3.13 17.48
CA GLN A 195 3.14 -1.94 17.35
C GLN A 195 4.39 -2.24 16.53
N THR A 196 5.03 -3.37 16.80
CA THR A 196 6.20 -3.86 16.06
C THR A 196 5.84 -4.17 14.61
N TYR A 197 4.68 -4.80 14.37
CA TYR A 197 4.13 -5.00 13.03
C TYR A 197 3.99 -3.67 12.28
N GLY A 198 3.42 -2.64 12.92
CA GLY A 198 3.22 -1.34 12.31
C GLY A 198 4.53 -0.67 11.89
N GLN A 199 5.56 -0.76 12.73
CA GLN A 199 6.89 -0.21 12.46
C GLN A 199 7.61 -0.97 11.33
N ILE A 200 7.63 -2.30 11.38
CA ILE A 200 8.25 -3.13 10.33
C ILE A 200 7.54 -2.92 9.00
N SER A 201 6.21 -2.95 9.02
CA SER A 201 5.38 -2.70 7.84
C SER A 201 5.63 -1.31 7.25
N ALA A 202 5.72 -0.27 8.09
CA ALA A 202 6.04 1.08 7.63
C ALA A 202 7.40 1.15 6.92
N VAL A 203 8.44 0.51 7.46
CA VAL A 203 9.76 0.45 6.82
C VAL A 203 9.69 -0.31 5.50
N VAL A 204 9.02 -1.47 5.46
CA VAL A 204 8.87 -2.27 4.23
C VAL A 204 8.09 -1.50 3.17
N MET A 205 7.00 -0.83 3.54
CA MET A 205 6.20 0.02 2.64
C MET A 205 7.05 1.17 2.08
N LEU A 206 7.82 1.87 2.92
CA LEU A 206 8.72 2.94 2.51
C LEU A 206 9.74 2.45 1.47
N VAL A 207 10.42 1.33 1.77
CA VAL A 207 11.41 0.74 0.88
C VAL A 207 10.77 0.27 -0.42
N ALA A 208 9.60 -0.37 -0.37
CA ALA A 208 8.87 -0.82 -1.55
C ALA A 208 8.50 0.33 -2.49
N ILE A 209 7.94 1.41 -1.95
CA ILE A 209 7.58 2.60 -2.71
C ILE A 209 8.82 3.26 -3.33
N LEU A 210 9.90 3.44 -2.55
CA LEU A 210 11.13 4.07 -3.03
C LEU A 210 11.84 3.24 -4.10
N VAL A 211 11.93 1.92 -3.92
CA VAL A 211 12.54 1.01 -4.92
C VAL A 211 11.76 1.05 -6.23
N SER A 212 10.42 1.05 -6.17
CA SER A 212 9.57 1.16 -7.36
C SER A 212 9.71 2.52 -8.05
N ALA A 213 9.69 3.61 -7.28
CA ALA A 213 9.84 4.95 -7.81
C ALA A 213 11.22 5.17 -8.45
N LEU A 214 12.31 4.79 -7.79
CA LEU A 214 13.67 4.92 -8.31
C LEU A 214 13.93 3.99 -9.51
N GLY A 215 13.42 2.76 -9.48
CA GLY A 215 13.55 1.79 -10.56
C GLY A 215 12.87 2.23 -11.85
N THR A 216 11.78 2.99 -11.73
CA THR A 216 11.04 3.53 -12.90
C THR A 216 11.50 4.93 -13.32
N HIS A 217 12.16 5.69 -12.43
CA HIS A 217 12.58 7.07 -12.71
C HIS A 217 13.62 7.19 -13.84
N HIS A 218 14.41 6.14 -14.10
CA HIS A 218 15.41 6.13 -15.17
C HIS A 218 14.82 5.93 -16.59
N ARG A 219 13.51 5.72 -16.69
CA ARG A 219 12.80 5.43 -17.96
C ARG A 219 12.03 6.64 -18.51
N ILE A 220 12.17 7.81 -17.88
CA ILE A 220 11.57 9.10 -18.28
C ILE A 220 12.57 9.91 -19.09
#